data_AF-A0A6J6G343-F1
#
_entry.id   AF-A0A6J6G343-F1
#
_cell.length_a   1.000
_cell.length_b   1.000
_cell.length_c   1.000
_cell.angle_alpha   90.00
_cell.angle_beta   90.00
_cell.angle_gamma   90.00
#
_symmetry.space_group_name_H-M   'P 1'
#
loop_
_entity.id
_entity.type
_entity.pdbx_description
1 polymer ?
#
loop_
_entity_poly.entity_id
_entity_poly.type
_entity_poly.pdbx_seq_one_letter_code
_entity_poly.pdbx_strand_id
1 'polypeptide(L)' 'MIASGGISSLADLEKLVGMQDIGIQGAIVGKALYEGAFTLIDAINVVNK' A
#
# COMPACT_ATOMS: atom_id res chain seq x y z
N MET A 1 -3.90 11.92 -6.08
CA MET A 1 -3.51 12.08 -4.66
C MET A 1 -2.60 10.94 -4.27
N ILE A 2 -1.59 11.17 -3.41
CA ILE A 2 -0.70 10.12 -2.90
C ILE A 2 -0.94 9.94 -1.41
N ALA A 3 -1.19 8.70 -0.96
CA ALA A 3 -1.26 8.36 0.46
C ALA A 3 0.16 8.24 1.04
N SER A 4 0.49 9.01 2.07
CA SER A 4 1.82 9.03 2.67
C SER A 4 1.73 8.83 4.19
N GLY A 5 1.52 7.59 4.63
CA GLY A 5 1.58 7.23 6.05
C GLY A 5 0.54 6.19 6.48
N GLY A 6 0.83 5.49 7.58
CA GLY A 6 -0.10 4.54 8.19
C GLY A 6 -0.18 3.16 7.55
N ILE A 7 0.67 2.86 6.57
CA ILE A 7 0.69 1.54 5.92
C ILE A 7 1.56 0.61 6.75
N SER A 8 0.94 -0.36 7.43
CA SER A 8 1.63 -1.35 8.26
C SER A 8 1.32 -2.79 7.84
N SER A 9 0.35 -2.99 6.95
CA SER A 9 -0.08 -4.31 6.48
C SER A 9 -0.49 -4.30 5.00
N LEU A 10 -0.58 -5.50 4.40
CA LEU A 10 -1.11 -5.66 3.04
C LEU A 10 -2.58 -5.22 2.91
N ALA A 11 -3.37 -5.37 3.98
CA ALA A 11 -4.77 -4.94 4.01
C ALA A 11 -4.91 -3.42 3.87
N ASP A 12 -3.93 -2.65 4.31
CA ASP A 12 -3.92 -1.19 4.10
C ASP A 12 -3.72 -0.85 2.63
N LEU A 13 -2.92 -1.62 1.90
CA LEU A 13 -2.75 -1.47 0.45
C LEU A 13 -4.04 -1.83 -0.30
N GLU A 14 -4.72 -2.92 0.07
CA GLU A 14 -6.01 -3.31 -0.53
C GLU A 14 -7.07 -2.21 -0.37
N LYS A 15 -7.14 -1.59 0.81
CA LYS A 15 -8.05 -0.45 1.04
C LYS A 15 -7.72 0.72 0.12
N LEU A 16 -6.44 1.05 -0.04
CA LEU A 16 -6.01 2.16 -0.90
C LEU A 16 -6.32 1.90 -2.37
N VAL A 17 -6.21 0.65 -2.84
CA VAL A 17 -6.64 0.25 -4.19
C VAL A 17 -8.14 0.50 -4.38
N GLY A 18 -8.96 0.17 -3.38
CA GLY A 18 -10.40 0.45 -3.39
C GLY A 18 -10.78 1.94 -3.33
N MET A 19 -9.82 2.85 -3.13
CA MET A 19 -10.03 4.30 -3.05
C MET A 19 -9.58 5.03 -4.34
N GLN A 20 -9.32 4.31 -5.43
CA GLN A 20 -8.96 4.94 -6.71
C GLN A 20 -10.06 5.88 -7.23
N ASP A 21 -11.34 5.53 -7.03
CA ASP A 21 -12.49 6.33 -7.49
C ASP A 21 -12.57 7.72 -6.85
N ILE A 22 -11.97 7.90 -5.67
CA ILE A 22 -11.90 9.20 -4.99
C ILE A 22 -10.59 9.95 -5.27
N GLY A 23 -9.80 9.47 -6.24
CA GLY A 23 -8.60 10.14 -6.75
C GLY A 23 -7.29 9.78 -6.06
N ILE A 24 -7.25 8.69 -5.26
CA ILE A 24 -5.98 8.12 -4.78
C ILE A 24 -5.29 7.40 -5.94
N GLN A 25 -4.05 7.79 -6.23
CA GLN A 25 -3.28 7.33 -7.38
C GLN A 25 -2.03 6.53 -6.97
N GLY A 26 -1.69 6.53 -5.68
CA GLY A 26 -0.52 5.82 -5.19
C GLY A 26 -0.33 5.98 -3.70
N ALA A 27 0.66 5.25 -3.19
CA ALA A 27 1.00 5.20 -1.79
C ALA A 27 2.52 5.17 -1.58
N ILE A 28 3.01 5.83 -0.52
CA ILE A 28 4.42 5.79 -0.12
C ILE A 28 4.56 4.84 1.06
N VAL A 29 5.31 3.75 0.87
CA VAL A 29 5.57 2.72 1.88
C VAL A 29 7.03 2.80 2.32
N GLY A 30 7.26 2.90 3.63
CA GLY A 30 8.60 2.98 4.21
C GLY A 30 8.78 1.96 5.33
N LYS A 31 8.54 2.40 6.58
CA LYS A 31 8.79 1.64 7.82
C LYS A 31 8.37 0.17 7.76
N ALA A 32 7.20 -0.15 7.21
CA ALA A 32 6.69 -1.52 7.11
C ALA A 32 7.59 -2.47 6.28
N LEU A 33 8.25 -1.96 5.24
CA LEU A 33 9.20 -2.75 4.45
C LEU A 33 10.51 -2.98 5.20
N TYR A 34 11.00 -1.96 5.92
CA TYR A 34 12.22 -2.07 6.73
C TYR A 34 12.06 -2.99 7.93
N GLU A 35 10.87 -3.01 8.54
CA GLU A 35 10.54 -3.89 9.66
C GLU A 35 10.14 -5.31 9.21
N GLY A 36 10.04 -5.56 7.90
CA GLY A 36 9.67 -6.87 7.36
C GLY A 36 8.22 -7.27 7.63
N ALA A 37 7.30 -6.32 7.80
CA ALA A 37 5.88 -6.60 7.97
C ALA A 37 5.28 -7.31 6.74
N PHE A 38 5.82 -7.01 5.56
CA PHE A 38 5.59 -7.70 4.29
C PHE A 38 6.75 -7.39 3.33
N THR A 39 6.88 -8.14 2.24
CA THR A 39 7.90 -7.88 1.22
C THR A 39 7.39 -6.94 0.13
N LEU A 40 8.31 -6.30 -0.61
CA LEU A 40 7.96 -5.52 -1.79
C LEU A 40 7.16 -6.36 -2.81
N ILE A 41 7.51 -7.64 -2.95
CA ILE A 41 6.84 -8.55 -3.88
C ILE A 41 5.40 -8.81 -3.44
N ASP A 42 5.16 -9.02 -2.13
CA ASP A 42 3.81 -9.17 -1.59
C ASP A 42 2.96 -7.92 -1.87
N ALA A 43 3.53 -6.74 -1.66
CA ALA A 43 2.86 -5.47 -1.94
C ALA A 43 2.47 -5.33 -3.41
N ILE A 44 3.38 -5.65 -4.34
CA ILE A 44 3.14 -5.61 -5.79
C ILE A 44 2.04 -6.61 -6.19
N ASN A 45 2.07 -7.82 -5.64
CA ASN A 45 1.07 -8.85 -5.93
C ASN A 45 -0.34 -8.44 -5.47
N VAL A 46 -0.43 -7.75 -4.34
CA VAL A 46 -1.70 -7.25 -3.79
C VAL A 46 -2.29 -6.13 -4.65
N VAL A 47 -1.46 -5.20 -5.14
CA VAL A 47 -1.97 -4.04 -5.92
C VAL A 47 -2.20 -4.34 -7.40
N ASN A 48 -1.63 -5.43 -7.92
CA ASN A 48 -1.80 -5.86 -9.32
C ASN A 48 -2.91 -6.90 -9.53
N LYS A 49 -3.67 -7.21 -8.48
CA LYS A 49 -4.90 -8.01 -8.59
C LYS A 49 -6.02 -7.20 -9.22
#